data_AF-A0A7S4KLE1-F1
#
_entry.id   AF-A0A7S4KLE1-F1
#
_cell.length_a   1.000
_cell.length_b   1.000
_cell.length_c   1.000
_cell.angle_alpha   90.00
_cell.angle_beta   90.00
_cell.angle_gamma   90.00
#
_symmetry.space_group_name_H-M   'P 1'
#
loop_
_entity.id
_entity.type
_entity.pdbx_description
1 polymer ?
#
loop_
_entity_poly.entity_id
_entity_poly.type
_entity_poly.pdbx_seq_one_letter_code
_entity_poly.pdbx_strand_id
1 'polypeptide(L)'
;SKGLPNITINCDKYGSDAPYLDPTNNMTYKVLHSLLLEYSTLFPSTVFHLGGEDVDTECWAEDEGLQNWMEEKGMEGAEELLALYQQNLYDEFAKVKVERELSHHPVGAENAIVWEDAYYNSKGKLPEIVSTVQVWKTETEASVVSEMLEKNKDVLVSSGWCSPRDGNGESRRDWKEMYITNTLLREVDG
;
A
#
# COMPACT_ATOMS: atom_id res chain seq x y z
N SER A 1 -17.35 9.67 17.67
CA SER A 1 -17.82 8.55 16.85
C SER A 1 -16.76 8.26 15.80
N LYS A 2 -16.52 7.01 15.42
CA LYS A 2 -15.83 6.72 14.15
C LYS A 2 -16.63 7.39 13.02
N GLY A 3 -15.96 8.10 12.12
CA GLY A 3 -16.64 8.94 11.12
C GLY A 3 -17.50 8.14 10.13
N LEU A 4 -17.10 6.89 9.85
CA LEU A 4 -17.75 5.99 8.91
C LEU A 4 -17.73 4.54 9.43
N PRO A 5 -18.63 4.16 10.37
CA PRO A 5 -18.62 2.82 10.96
C PRO A 5 -19.05 1.71 9.97
N ASN A 6 -19.71 2.08 8.86
CA ASN A 6 -20.28 1.12 7.92
C ASN A 6 -19.30 0.63 6.85
N ILE A 7 -18.02 1.03 6.90
CA ILE A 7 -16.98 0.59 5.95
C ILE A 7 -15.83 -0.13 6.66
N THR A 8 -15.99 -0.45 7.95
CA THR A 8 -14.99 -1.13 8.76
C THR A 8 -15.57 -2.41 9.34
N ILE A 9 -14.76 -3.45 9.44
CA ILE A 9 -15.07 -4.64 10.23
C ILE A 9 -14.66 -4.43 11.70
N ASN A 10 -15.31 -5.15 12.61
CA ASN A 10 -14.91 -5.18 14.01
C ASN A 10 -14.00 -6.38 14.23
N CYS A 11 -12.91 -6.18 14.96
CA CYS A 11 -11.96 -7.23 15.26
C CYS A 11 -11.68 -7.25 16.76
N ASP A 12 -12.03 -8.36 17.41
CA ASP A 12 -11.91 -8.51 18.86
C ASP A 12 -10.45 -8.40 19.32
N LYS A 13 -9.52 -8.90 18.50
CA LYS A 13 -8.07 -8.89 18.77
C LYS A 13 -7.49 -7.48 18.98
N TYR A 14 -7.96 -6.49 18.22
CA TYR A 14 -7.44 -5.12 18.27
C TYR A 14 -8.38 -4.14 18.99
N GLY A 15 -9.43 -4.66 19.63
CA GLY A 15 -10.47 -3.90 20.30
C GLY A 15 -11.43 -3.21 19.33
N SER A 16 -12.53 -2.67 19.88
CA SER A 16 -13.60 -2.00 19.12
C SER A 16 -13.16 -0.79 18.28
N ASP A 17 -11.89 -0.37 18.41
CA ASP A 17 -11.36 0.86 17.82
C ASP A 17 -10.43 0.67 16.62
N ALA A 18 -9.92 -0.54 16.32
CA ALA A 18 -9.11 -0.76 15.13
C ALA A 18 -9.98 -0.73 13.84
N PRO A 19 -9.78 0.25 12.93
CA PRO A 19 -10.63 0.40 11.75
C PRO A 19 -10.05 -0.39 10.57
N TYR A 20 -10.20 -1.70 10.57
CA TYR A 20 -9.93 -2.51 9.38
C TYR A 20 -11.04 -2.26 8.38
N LEU A 21 -10.71 -1.73 7.20
CA LEU A 21 -11.71 -1.51 6.15
C LEU A 21 -12.32 -2.85 5.72
N ASP A 22 -13.60 -2.84 5.37
CA ASP A 22 -14.30 -3.99 4.79
C ASP A 22 -14.08 -4.01 3.26
N PRO A 23 -13.29 -4.95 2.72
CA PRO A 23 -12.98 -5.00 1.29
C PRO A 23 -14.14 -5.50 0.43
N THR A 24 -15.17 -6.09 1.05
CA THR A 24 -16.33 -6.68 0.34
C THR A 24 -17.45 -5.67 0.19
N ASN A 25 -17.38 -4.55 0.92
CA ASN A 25 -18.38 -3.51 0.90
C ASN A 25 -18.09 -2.44 -0.18
N ASN A 26 -18.99 -2.33 -1.16
CA ASN A 26 -18.90 -1.34 -2.22
C ASN A 26 -18.85 0.13 -1.71
N MET A 27 -19.37 0.41 -0.52
CA MET A 27 -19.29 1.74 0.08
C MET A 27 -17.84 2.11 0.44
N THR A 28 -17.00 1.14 0.80
CA THR A 28 -15.57 1.34 1.06
C THR A 28 -14.90 2.02 -0.14
N TYR A 29 -15.09 1.47 -1.34
CA TYR A 29 -14.48 2.01 -2.55
C TYR A 29 -15.07 3.35 -3.01
N LYS A 30 -16.36 3.60 -2.77
CA LYS A 30 -16.96 4.92 -3.01
C LYS A 30 -16.35 6.01 -2.12
N VAL A 31 -16.11 5.68 -0.86
CA VAL A 31 -15.45 6.60 0.08
C VAL A 31 -14.00 6.82 -0.32
N LEU A 32 -13.25 5.75 -0.64
CA LEU A 32 -11.87 5.84 -1.07
C LEU A 32 -11.73 6.65 -2.36
N HIS A 33 -12.57 6.42 -3.37
CA HIS A 33 -12.60 7.22 -4.60
C HIS A 33 -12.84 8.70 -4.27
N SER A 34 -13.87 9.01 -3.48
CA SER A 34 -14.18 10.40 -3.12
C SER A 34 -13.02 11.09 -2.39
N LEU A 35 -12.38 10.37 -1.47
CA LEU A 35 -11.22 10.86 -0.72
C LEU A 35 -10.01 11.09 -1.62
N LEU A 36 -9.68 10.13 -2.49
CA LEU A 36 -8.57 10.23 -3.44
C LEU A 36 -8.80 11.38 -4.43
N LEU A 37 -10.03 11.54 -4.92
CA LEU A 37 -10.41 12.64 -5.79
C LEU A 37 -10.24 13.99 -5.09
N GLU A 38 -10.80 14.15 -3.88
CA GLU A 38 -10.64 15.39 -3.11
C GLU A 38 -9.16 15.70 -2.85
N TYR A 39 -8.38 14.72 -2.40
CA TYR A 39 -6.96 14.88 -2.16
C TYR A 39 -6.21 15.31 -3.44
N SER A 40 -6.48 14.65 -4.57
CA SER A 40 -5.88 15.02 -5.86
C SER A 40 -6.21 16.46 -6.30
N THR A 41 -7.30 17.05 -5.78
CA THR A 41 -7.65 18.45 -6.04
C THR A 41 -6.86 19.43 -5.18
N LEU A 42 -6.46 19.02 -3.98
CA LEU A 42 -5.76 19.85 -3.00
C LEU A 42 -4.24 19.84 -3.22
N PHE A 43 -3.69 18.71 -3.66
CA PHE A 43 -2.25 18.51 -3.79
C PHE A 43 -1.84 18.41 -5.27
N PRO A 44 -1.02 19.33 -5.79
CA PRO A 44 -0.59 19.34 -7.19
C PRO A 44 0.56 18.36 -7.48
N SER A 45 0.76 17.34 -6.64
CA SER A 45 1.76 16.31 -6.89
C SER A 45 1.30 15.42 -8.05
N THR A 46 2.21 15.06 -8.95
CA THR A 46 1.89 14.09 -10.02
C THR A 46 1.82 12.66 -9.49
N VAL A 47 2.42 12.41 -8.32
CA VAL A 47 2.45 11.10 -7.67
C VAL A 47 1.64 11.07 -6.39
N PHE A 48 0.96 9.96 -6.15
CA PHE A 48 0.21 9.66 -4.92
C PHE A 48 0.76 8.40 -4.26
N HIS A 49 1.03 8.42 -2.96
CA HIS A 49 1.46 7.22 -2.25
C HIS A 49 0.24 6.44 -1.72
N LEU A 50 -0.06 5.27 -2.28
CA LEU A 50 -1.21 4.44 -1.91
C LEU A 50 -0.95 3.50 -0.72
N GLY A 51 0.29 3.47 -0.22
CA GLY A 51 0.65 2.73 0.99
C GLY A 51 0.77 1.24 0.72
N GLY A 52 0.19 0.44 1.62
CA GLY A 52 0.11 -1.02 1.50
C GLY A 52 1.17 -1.77 2.31
N GLU A 53 1.78 -1.15 3.31
CA GLU A 53 2.74 -1.78 4.24
C GLU A 53 2.04 -2.63 5.31
N ASP A 54 2.67 -3.74 5.72
CA ASP A 54 2.39 -4.53 6.92
C ASP A 54 0.89 -4.73 7.25
N VAL A 55 0.09 -5.05 6.23
CA VAL A 55 -1.34 -5.30 6.41
C VAL A 55 -1.51 -6.66 7.09
N ASP A 56 -1.91 -6.64 8.35
CA ASP A 56 -2.35 -7.85 9.06
C ASP A 56 -3.76 -8.25 8.62
N THR A 57 -3.87 -9.43 8.02
CA THR A 57 -5.10 -10.02 7.49
C THR A 57 -5.86 -10.85 8.51
N GLU A 58 -5.36 -11.03 9.73
CA GLU A 58 -5.97 -11.91 10.74
C GLU A 58 -7.41 -11.51 11.07
N CYS A 59 -7.69 -10.21 11.16
CA CYS A 59 -9.06 -9.73 11.36
C CYS A 59 -10.02 -10.11 10.24
N TRP A 60 -9.55 -10.10 8.98
CA TRP A 60 -10.37 -10.54 7.86
C TRP A 60 -10.54 -12.06 7.86
N ALA A 61 -9.52 -12.80 8.32
CA ALA A 61 -9.58 -14.24 8.44
C ALA A 61 -10.52 -14.71 9.55
N GLU A 62 -10.72 -13.92 10.61
CA GLU A 62 -11.59 -14.26 11.75
C GLU A 62 -13.05 -13.81 11.59
N ASP A 63 -13.35 -12.85 10.70
CA ASP A 63 -14.70 -12.35 10.48
C ASP A 63 -15.57 -13.37 9.72
N GLU A 64 -16.64 -13.87 10.34
CA GLU A 64 -17.54 -14.87 9.75
C GLU A 64 -18.18 -14.39 8.43
N GLY A 65 -18.48 -13.09 8.30
CA GLY A 65 -19.06 -12.52 7.08
C GLY A 65 -18.08 -12.58 5.93
N LEU A 66 -16.82 -12.21 6.18
CA LEU A 66 -15.74 -12.27 5.20
C LEU A 66 -15.34 -13.71 4.87
N GLN A 67 -15.32 -14.63 5.84
CA GLN A 67 -15.11 -16.06 5.58
C GLN A 67 -16.12 -16.60 4.58
N ASN A 68 -17.42 -16.40 4.83
CA ASN A 68 -18.49 -16.84 3.93
C ASN A 68 -18.35 -16.20 2.54
N TRP A 69 -18.05 -14.90 2.48
CA TRP A 69 -17.87 -14.20 1.21
C TRP A 69 -16.68 -14.76 0.41
N MET A 70 -15.56 -15.03 1.08
CA MET A 70 -14.37 -15.64 0.47
C MET A 70 -14.67 -17.05 -0.05
N GLU A 71 -15.38 -17.88 0.72
CA GLU A 71 -15.83 -19.21 0.29
C GLU A 71 -16.73 -19.15 -0.94
N GLU A 72 -17.70 -18.23 -0.98
CA GLU A 72 -18.57 -18.01 -2.15
C GLU A 72 -17.79 -17.60 -3.41
N LYS A 73 -16.66 -16.91 -3.23
CA LYS A 73 -15.76 -16.49 -4.32
C LYS A 73 -14.68 -17.51 -4.64
N GLY A 74 -14.60 -18.62 -3.90
CA GLY A 74 -13.59 -19.65 -4.07
C GLY A 74 -12.18 -19.16 -3.75
N MET A 75 -12.04 -18.21 -2.81
CA MET A 75 -10.75 -17.73 -2.32
C MET A 75 -10.15 -18.69 -1.29
N GLU A 76 -8.83 -18.82 -1.29
CA GLU A 76 -8.12 -19.69 -0.35
C GLU A 76 -7.91 -19.07 1.04
N GLY A 77 -7.93 -17.73 1.14
CA GLY A 77 -7.68 -17.04 2.40
C GLY A 77 -7.69 -15.51 2.28
N ALA A 78 -7.47 -14.85 3.41
CA ALA A 78 -7.55 -13.39 3.53
C ALA A 78 -6.43 -12.66 2.77
N GLU A 79 -5.34 -13.35 2.41
CA GLU A 79 -4.29 -12.82 1.52
C GLU A 79 -4.81 -12.59 0.10
N GLU A 80 -5.73 -13.44 -0.38
CA GLU A 80 -6.36 -13.23 -1.68
C GLU A 80 -7.37 -12.09 -1.64
N LEU A 81 -8.06 -11.93 -0.50
CA LEU A 81 -8.90 -10.77 -0.24
C LEU A 81 -8.07 -9.47 -0.18
N LEU A 82 -6.88 -9.50 0.41
CA LEU A 82 -5.94 -8.38 0.41
C LEU A 82 -5.49 -7.99 -1.00
N ALA A 83 -5.10 -8.98 -1.81
CA ALA A 83 -4.73 -8.76 -3.20
C ALA A 83 -5.89 -8.11 -3.98
N LEU A 84 -7.12 -8.60 -3.78
CA LEU A 84 -8.32 -8.03 -4.38
C LEU A 84 -8.58 -6.59 -3.89
N TYR A 85 -8.48 -6.33 -2.59
CA TYR A 85 -8.64 -5.01 -2.00
C TYR A 85 -7.70 -3.98 -2.65
N GLN A 86 -6.41 -4.35 -2.74
CA GLN A 86 -5.39 -3.49 -3.35
C GLN A 86 -5.69 -3.25 -4.83
N GLN A 87 -6.07 -4.28 -5.58
CA GLN A 87 -6.46 -4.13 -6.98
C GLN A 87 -7.64 -3.16 -7.15
N ASN A 88 -8.69 -3.32 -6.35
CA ASN A 88 -9.84 -2.42 -6.40
C ASN A 88 -9.46 -0.98 -6.03
N LEU A 89 -8.57 -0.78 -5.05
CA LEU A 89 -8.03 0.54 -4.71
C LEU A 89 -7.29 1.17 -5.89
N TYR A 90 -6.45 0.39 -6.59
CA TYR A 90 -5.75 0.86 -7.79
C TYR A 90 -6.72 1.22 -8.92
N ASP A 91 -7.79 0.44 -9.09
CA ASP A 91 -8.83 0.71 -10.07
C ASP A 91 -9.59 2.02 -9.75
N GLU A 92 -9.92 2.28 -8.48
CA GLU A 92 -10.49 3.57 -8.06
C GLU A 92 -9.52 4.73 -8.31
N PHE A 93 -8.23 4.56 -8.02
CA PHE A 93 -7.24 5.60 -8.30
C PHE A 93 -7.07 5.86 -9.80
N ALA A 94 -7.13 4.83 -10.63
CA ALA A 94 -7.12 4.98 -12.09
C ALA A 94 -8.34 5.76 -12.61
N LYS A 95 -9.52 5.60 -12.00
CA LYS A 95 -10.71 6.42 -12.31
C LYS A 95 -10.49 7.89 -11.93
N VAL A 96 -9.88 8.16 -10.77
CA VAL A 96 -9.53 9.54 -10.36
C VAL A 96 -8.65 10.21 -11.41
N LYS A 97 -7.63 9.51 -11.92
CA LYS A 97 -6.78 10.05 -13.01
C LYS A 97 -7.61 10.49 -14.22
N VAL A 98 -8.50 9.61 -14.71
CA VAL A 98 -9.38 9.91 -15.84
C VAL A 98 -10.28 11.12 -15.55
N GLU A 99 -10.88 11.19 -14.36
CA GLU A 99 -11.74 12.31 -13.96
C GLU A 99 -10.98 13.63 -13.88
N ARG A 100 -9.73 13.62 -13.40
CA ARG A 100 -8.84 14.78 -13.35
C ARG A 100 -8.46 15.28 -14.73
N GLU A 101 -8.13 14.37 -15.64
CA GLU A 101 -7.87 14.67 -17.06
C GLU A 101 -9.10 15.31 -17.73
N LEU A 102 -10.29 14.72 -17.55
CA LEU A 102 -11.55 15.26 -18.12
C LEU A 102 -11.93 16.63 -17.53
N SER A 103 -11.58 16.88 -16.27
CA SER A 103 -11.85 18.14 -15.59
C SER A 103 -10.86 19.26 -15.95
N HIS A 104 -9.95 19.05 -16.92
CA HIS A 104 -8.89 19.99 -17.32
C HIS A 104 -7.94 20.36 -16.17
N HIS A 105 -7.80 19.49 -15.17
CA HIS A 105 -6.86 19.62 -14.06
C HIS A 105 -6.06 18.31 -13.94
N PRO A 106 -5.21 17.96 -14.93
CA PRO A 106 -4.62 16.61 -15.05
C PRO A 106 -3.61 16.27 -13.95
N VAL A 107 -3.17 17.28 -13.19
CA VAL A 107 -2.19 17.12 -12.11
C VAL A 107 -2.90 16.63 -10.84
N GLY A 108 -2.26 15.79 -10.03
CA GLY A 108 -2.79 15.34 -8.72
C GLY A 108 -3.00 13.83 -8.57
N ALA A 109 -2.95 13.06 -9.66
CA ALA A 109 -3.22 11.61 -9.66
C ALA A 109 -2.63 10.88 -10.88
N GLU A 110 -1.44 11.26 -11.36
CA GLU A 110 -0.92 10.71 -12.62
C GLU A 110 -0.37 9.29 -12.44
N ASN A 111 0.37 9.05 -11.35
CA ASN A 111 0.93 7.75 -11.02
C ASN A 111 0.90 7.49 -9.50
N ALA A 112 1.03 6.22 -9.12
CA ALA A 112 1.06 5.78 -7.74
C ALA A 112 2.43 5.26 -7.31
N ILE A 113 2.76 5.53 -6.05
CA ILE A 113 3.83 4.89 -5.28
C ILE A 113 3.18 3.92 -4.29
N VAL A 114 3.75 2.73 -4.13
CA VAL A 114 3.33 1.74 -3.11
C VAL A 114 4.54 1.23 -2.35
N TRP A 115 4.33 0.71 -1.14
CA TRP A 115 5.38 -0.05 -0.46
C TRP A 115 5.61 -1.42 -1.12
N GLU A 116 6.80 -1.98 -0.93
CA GLU A 116 7.16 -3.30 -1.47
C GLU A 116 6.22 -4.45 -1.03
N ASP A 117 5.61 -4.36 0.15
CA ASP A 117 4.59 -5.31 0.61
C ASP A 117 3.43 -5.45 -0.38
N ALA A 118 3.00 -4.34 -0.99
CA ALA A 118 1.93 -4.36 -1.98
C ALA A 118 2.33 -5.11 -3.26
N TYR A 119 3.60 -5.11 -3.62
CA TYR A 119 4.12 -5.94 -4.72
C TYR A 119 3.97 -7.43 -4.39
N TYR A 120 4.34 -7.85 -3.18
CA TYR A 120 4.21 -9.24 -2.75
C TYR A 120 2.75 -9.69 -2.59
N ASN A 121 1.91 -8.85 -1.98
CA ASN A 121 0.48 -9.11 -1.81
C ASN A 121 -0.22 -9.31 -3.16
N SER A 122 0.17 -8.56 -4.19
CA SER A 122 -0.34 -8.72 -5.56
C SER A 122 0.19 -9.95 -6.31
N LYS A 123 0.95 -10.84 -5.65
CA LYS A 123 1.66 -11.98 -6.27
C LYS A 123 2.53 -11.52 -7.45
N GLY A 124 3.17 -10.36 -7.29
CA GLY A 124 4.08 -9.76 -8.28
C GLY A 124 3.41 -9.06 -9.47
N LYS A 125 2.11 -8.76 -9.37
CA LYS A 125 1.29 -8.17 -10.45
C LYS A 125 0.78 -6.78 -10.05
N LEU A 126 1.59 -5.77 -10.27
CA LEU A 126 1.19 -4.38 -10.09
C LEU A 126 0.64 -3.78 -11.40
N PRO A 127 -0.46 -3.01 -11.36
CA PRO A 127 -0.98 -2.34 -12.54
C PRO A 127 -0.05 -1.21 -13.03
N GLU A 128 -0.25 -0.76 -14.26
CA GLU A 128 0.55 0.30 -14.89
C GLU A 128 0.49 1.63 -14.13
N ILE A 129 -0.63 1.92 -13.46
CA ILE A 129 -0.79 3.14 -12.67
C ILE A 129 0.20 3.21 -11.49
N VAL A 130 0.72 2.06 -11.04
CA VAL A 130 1.78 1.98 -10.03
C VAL A 130 3.13 2.07 -10.73
N SER A 131 3.71 3.26 -10.76
CA SER A 131 4.98 3.54 -11.44
C SER A 131 6.19 3.24 -10.57
N THR A 132 6.03 3.31 -9.25
CA THR A 132 7.15 3.29 -8.31
C THR A 132 6.86 2.37 -7.14
N VAL A 133 7.84 1.55 -6.77
CA VAL A 133 7.81 0.76 -5.53
C VAL A 133 8.83 1.34 -4.55
N GLN A 134 8.36 1.61 -3.33
CA GLN A 134 9.20 2.07 -2.24
C GLN A 134 9.64 0.89 -1.35
N VAL A 135 10.94 0.67 -1.27
CA VAL A 135 11.58 -0.37 -0.47
C VAL A 135 11.93 0.21 0.90
N TRP A 136 11.53 -0.47 1.97
CA TRP A 136 11.74 -0.02 3.35
C TRP A 136 12.31 -1.12 4.26
N LYS A 137 12.32 -2.37 3.81
CA LYS A 137 12.96 -3.52 4.46
C LYS A 137 14.37 -3.72 3.90
N THR A 138 15.34 -3.93 4.79
CA THR A 138 16.77 -4.05 4.41
C THR A 138 17.03 -5.40 3.73
N GLU A 139 16.30 -6.42 4.15
CA GLU A 139 16.39 -7.81 3.74
C GLU A 139 15.90 -8.08 2.31
N THR A 140 14.97 -7.28 1.80
CA THR A 140 14.35 -7.43 0.47
C THR A 140 14.86 -6.39 -0.53
N GLU A 141 15.68 -5.43 -0.11
CA GLU A 141 16.09 -4.30 -0.94
C GLU A 141 16.72 -4.70 -2.26
N ALA A 142 17.74 -5.57 -2.23
CA ALA A 142 18.46 -5.96 -3.45
C ALA A 142 17.56 -6.70 -4.45
N SER A 143 16.71 -7.61 -3.97
CA SER A 143 15.80 -8.38 -4.84
C SER A 143 14.70 -7.49 -5.41
N VAL A 144 14.04 -6.67 -4.60
CA VAL A 144 12.98 -5.77 -5.07
C VAL A 144 13.53 -4.74 -6.05
N VAL A 145 14.71 -4.15 -5.77
CA VAL A 145 15.35 -3.22 -6.72
C VAL A 145 15.58 -3.90 -8.07
N SER A 146 16.18 -5.10 -8.08
CA SER A 146 16.44 -5.83 -9.33
C SER A 146 15.16 -6.14 -10.09
N GLU A 147 14.16 -6.71 -9.42
CA GLU A 147 12.89 -7.12 -10.04
C GLU A 147 12.09 -5.93 -10.59
N MET A 148 12.09 -4.78 -9.89
CA MET A 148 11.36 -3.60 -10.34
C MET A 148 12.01 -2.94 -11.55
N LEU A 149 13.35 -2.87 -11.58
CA LEU A 149 14.09 -2.38 -12.74
C LEU A 149 13.87 -3.27 -13.97
N GLU A 150 13.87 -4.60 -13.80
CA GLU A 150 13.52 -5.55 -14.88
C GLU A 150 12.10 -5.36 -15.40
N LYS A 151 11.17 -4.92 -14.54
CA LYS A 151 9.77 -4.63 -14.88
C LYS A 151 9.56 -3.18 -15.37
N ASN A 152 10.63 -2.43 -15.61
CA ASN A 152 10.58 -1.02 -16.04
C ASN A 152 9.76 -0.14 -15.07
N LYS A 153 9.90 -0.38 -13.76
CA LYS A 153 9.33 0.45 -12.70
C LYS A 153 10.44 1.21 -11.97
N ASP A 154 10.11 2.40 -11.52
CA ASP A 154 11.01 3.18 -10.67
C ASP A 154 11.07 2.56 -9.26
N VAL A 155 12.19 2.77 -8.56
CA VAL A 155 12.38 2.29 -7.20
C VAL A 155 12.82 3.43 -6.29
N LEU A 156 12.15 3.56 -5.15
CA LEU A 156 12.54 4.47 -4.08
C LEU A 156 13.07 3.66 -2.90
N VAL A 157 14.33 3.82 -2.53
CA VAL A 157 14.94 3.08 -1.42
C VAL A 157 14.90 3.93 -0.14
N SER A 158 14.40 3.35 0.95
CA SER A 158 14.30 4.00 2.28
C SER A 158 14.72 3.09 3.45
N SER A 159 14.89 1.80 3.19
CA SER A 159 15.37 0.73 4.09
C SER A 159 16.70 1.01 4.79
N GLY A 160 17.57 1.82 4.19
CA GLY A 160 18.83 2.30 4.78
C GLY A 160 18.70 3.52 5.69
N TRP A 161 17.59 4.25 5.58
CA TRP A 161 17.40 5.58 6.17
C TRP A 161 16.25 5.66 7.17
N CYS A 162 15.56 4.56 7.42
CA CYS A 162 14.63 4.46 8.53
C CYS A 162 15.40 4.23 9.84
N SER A 163 15.31 5.16 10.79
CA SER A 163 15.79 4.96 12.15
C SER A 163 14.60 4.76 13.11
N PRO A 164 14.08 3.53 13.22
CA PRO A 164 13.15 3.24 14.29
C PRO A 164 13.87 3.47 15.62
N ARG A 165 13.24 4.20 16.52
CA ARG A 165 13.77 4.37 17.87
C ARG A 165 13.65 3.04 18.61
N ASP A 166 14.65 2.69 19.40
CA ASP A 166 14.56 1.56 20.31
C ASP A 166 13.54 1.83 21.44
N GLY A 167 13.32 0.85 22.32
CA GLY A 167 12.42 1.01 23.47
C GLY A 167 12.83 2.09 24.47
N ASN A 168 14.04 2.65 24.33
CA ASN A 168 14.57 3.75 25.13
C ASN A 168 14.49 5.11 24.40
N GLY A 169 13.96 5.14 23.17
CA GLY A 169 13.86 6.36 22.36
C GLY A 169 15.15 6.71 21.63
N GLU A 170 16.17 5.86 21.67
CA GLU A 170 17.44 6.04 20.95
C GLU A 170 17.30 5.60 19.49
N SER A 171 17.89 6.39 18.60
CA SER A 171 17.97 6.10 17.18
C SER A 171 18.74 4.78 16.97
N ARG A 172 18.10 3.73 16.45
CA ARG A 172 18.83 2.47 16.14
C ARG A 172 19.89 2.64 15.06
N ARG A 173 19.82 3.72 14.28
CA ARG A 173 20.87 4.13 13.35
C ARG A 173 21.39 5.53 13.64
N ASP A 174 22.70 5.70 13.60
CA ASP A 174 23.30 7.03 13.70
C ASP A 174 23.44 7.72 12.33
N TRP A 175 23.78 9.01 12.32
CA TRP A 175 23.92 9.76 11.07
C TRP A 175 25.05 9.23 10.18
N LYS A 176 26.09 8.59 10.74
CA LYS A 176 27.20 8.01 9.96
C LYS A 176 26.70 6.79 9.22
N GLU A 177 25.95 5.92 9.89
CA GLU A 177 25.32 4.74 9.27
C GLU A 177 24.37 5.14 8.15
N MET A 178 23.55 6.17 8.35
CA MET A 178 22.71 6.73 7.29
C MET A 178 23.53 7.32 6.13
N TYR A 179 24.65 7.98 6.43
CA TYR A 179 25.52 8.60 5.42
C TYR A 179 26.30 7.59 4.57
N ILE A 180 26.76 6.49 5.18
CA ILE A 180 27.49 5.44 4.46
C ILE A 180 26.56 4.43 3.75
N THR A 181 25.25 4.49 4.01
CA THR A 181 24.26 3.68 3.30
C THR A 181 24.36 3.99 1.80
N ASN A 182 24.70 2.96 1.03
CA ASN A 182 24.82 3.06 -0.41
C ASN A 182 23.71 2.26 -1.09
N THR A 183 22.78 2.96 -1.74
CA THR A 183 21.63 2.37 -2.44
C THR A 183 21.99 1.71 -3.77
N LEU A 184 23.22 1.89 -4.28
CA LEU A 184 23.67 1.35 -5.57
C LEU A 184 24.73 0.25 -5.44
N LEU A 185 25.29 0.02 -4.24
CA LEU A 185 26.40 -0.92 -4.01
C LEU A 185 26.06 -2.07 -3.05
N ARG A 186 24.78 -2.33 -2.76
CA ARG A 186 24.40 -3.66 -2.23
C ARG A 186 24.42 -4.65 -3.38
N GLU A 187 25.62 -4.89 -3.90
CA GLU A 187 25.88 -6.01 -4.78
C GLU A 187 25.46 -7.29 -4.05
N VAL A 188 24.81 -8.16 -4.81
CA VAL A 188 24.43 -9.51 -4.44
C VAL A 188 25.72 -10.27 -4.16
N ASP A 189 26.21 -10.24 -2.92
CA ASP A 189 27.17 -11.21 -2.45
C ASP A 189 26.44 -12.56 -2.46
N GLY A 190 26.77 -13.38 -3.47
CA GLY A 190 26.16 -14.69 -3.74
C GLY A 190 26.53 -15.79 -2.76
#